data_AF-A0AA88JAE4-F1
#
_entry.id   AF-A0AA88JAE4-F1
#
_cell.length_a   1.000
_cell.length_b   1.000
_cell.length_c   1.000
_cell.angle_alpha   90.00
_cell.angle_beta   90.00
_cell.angle_gamma   90.00
#
_symmetry.space_group_name_H-M   'P 1'
#
loop_
_entity.id
_entity.type
_entity.pdbx_description
1 polymer ?
#
loop_
_entity_poly.entity_id
_entity_poly.type
_entity_poly.pdbx_seq_one_letter_code
_entity_poly.pdbx_strand_id
1 'polypeptide(L)'
;MNGLTCKDPKTVEANDFSFGGLHQSGNTSNPLGSAVTPVTVYKIPGLNTLGISLVRIDYARGGVNPPHTHPRASEILTVLEVFPT
;
A
#
# COMPACT_ATOMS: atom_id res chain seq x y z
N MET A 1 17.44 -16.54 -3.05
CA MET A 1 16.01 -16.87 -2.94
C MET A 1 15.23 -15.80 -3.66
N ASN A 2 14.17 -16.15 -4.40
CA ASN A 2 13.25 -15.15 -4.96
C ASN A 2 12.13 -14.87 -3.94
N GLY A 3 11.99 -13.61 -3.51
CA GLY A 3 11.08 -13.23 -2.42
C GLY A 3 11.77 -13.16 -1.06
N LEU A 4 11.05 -13.49 0.01
CA LEU A 4 11.55 -13.49 1.39
C LEU A 4 11.49 -14.91 1.99
N THR A 5 12.42 -15.21 2.90
CA THR A 5 12.38 -16.44 3.70
C THR A 5 11.17 -16.41 4.62
N CYS A 6 10.45 -17.53 4.69
CA CYS A 6 9.29 -17.66 5.57
C CYS A 6 9.70 -17.81 7.04
N LYS A 7 8.88 -17.24 7.92
CA LYS A 7 8.92 -17.48 9.37
C LYS A 7 8.52 -18.94 9.67
N ASP A 8 9.01 -19.52 10.78
CA ASP A 8 8.55 -20.84 11.23
C ASP A 8 7.03 -20.79 11.47
N PRO A 9 6.22 -21.65 10.82
CA PRO A 9 4.76 -21.67 10.98
C PRO A 9 4.29 -21.75 12.44
N LYS A 10 5.09 -22.35 13.34
CA LYS A 10 4.77 -22.46 14.77
C LYS A 10 4.91 -21.14 15.54
N THR A 11 5.58 -20.16 14.96
CA THR A 11 5.85 -18.85 15.57
C THR A 11 5.00 -17.74 14.96
N VAL A 12 4.18 -18.06 13.96
CA VAL A 12 3.31 -17.11 13.27
C VAL A 12 2.18 -16.65 14.19
N GLU A 13 1.89 -15.36 14.16
CA GLU A 13 0.87 -14.71 15.00
C GLU A 13 -0.14 -13.95 14.13
N ALA A 14 -1.30 -13.60 14.68
CA ALA A 14 -2.32 -12.82 13.97
C ALA A 14 -1.80 -11.47 13.43
N ASN A 15 -0.82 -10.87 14.13
CA ASN A 15 -0.19 -9.62 13.73
C ASN A 15 0.65 -9.77 12.45
N ASP A 16 1.09 -10.98 12.08
CA ASP A 16 1.79 -11.20 10.81
C ASP A 16 0.85 -11.01 9.60
N PHE A 17 -0.48 -11.05 9.81
CA PHE A 17 -1.50 -10.94 8.76
C PHE A 17 -2.33 -9.64 8.82
N SER A 18 -2.01 -8.71 9.71
CA SER A 18 -2.79 -7.48 9.87
C SER A 18 -1.92 -6.24 9.80
N PHE A 19 -2.51 -5.15 9.30
CA PHE A 19 -1.90 -3.84 9.29
C PHE A 19 -2.94 -2.78 9.63
N GLY A 20 -2.69 -2.03 10.70
CA GLY A 20 -3.39 -0.79 11.01
C GLY A 20 -2.65 0.40 10.40
N GLY A 21 -3.39 1.35 9.85
CA GLY A 21 -2.82 2.62 9.37
C GLY A 21 -3.51 3.19 8.14
N LEU A 22 -4.13 2.34 7.31
CA LEU A 22 -4.85 2.79 6.11
C LEU A 22 -6.12 3.59 6.39
N HIS A 23 -6.56 3.69 7.66
CA HIS A 23 -7.63 4.59 8.07
C HIS A 23 -7.16 6.05 8.17
N GLN A 24 -5.85 6.29 8.25
CA GLN A 24 -5.26 7.63 8.33
C GLN A 24 -4.89 8.09 6.92
N SER A 25 -5.28 9.31 6.59
CA SER A 25 -4.88 9.95 5.34
C SER A 25 -3.38 10.29 5.39
N GLY A 26 -2.68 10.09 4.28
CA GLY A 26 -1.29 10.50 4.12
C GLY A 26 -1.13 12.03 4.07
N ASN A 27 0.07 12.51 4.40
CA ASN A 27 0.38 13.95 4.39
C ASN A 27 0.57 14.47 2.95
N THR A 28 -0.44 15.16 2.44
CA THR A 28 -0.45 15.75 1.09
C THR A 28 0.14 17.17 1.04
N SER A 29 0.61 17.73 2.17
CA SER A 29 1.34 19.01 2.24
C SER A 29 2.78 18.85 1.75
N ASN A 30 2.91 18.45 0.49
CA ASN A 30 4.17 18.23 -0.21
C ASN A 30 4.05 18.73 -1.67
N PRO A 31 5.16 18.93 -2.40
CA PRO A 31 5.13 19.52 -3.74
C PRO A 31 4.27 18.78 -4.78
N LEU A 32 4.02 17.48 -4.59
CA LEU A 32 3.19 16.69 -5.49
C LEU A 32 1.70 16.78 -5.13
N GLY A 33 1.36 17.26 -3.93
CA GLY A 33 -0.01 17.26 -3.44
C GLY A 33 -0.60 15.85 -3.28
N SER A 34 0.23 14.81 -3.22
CA SER A 34 -0.22 13.42 -3.11
C SER A 34 0.62 12.65 -2.10
N ALA A 35 0.03 11.65 -1.46
CA ALA A 35 0.72 10.78 -0.51
C ALA A 35 0.39 9.32 -0.81
N VAL A 36 1.43 8.51 -0.99
CA VAL A 36 1.31 7.08 -1.28
C VAL A 36 1.67 6.29 -0.03
N THR A 37 0.73 5.50 0.48
CA THR A 37 0.90 4.62 1.64
C THR A 37 0.89 3.15 1.18
N PRO A 38 2.07 2.54 0.89
CA PRO A 38 2.14 1.17 0.41
C PRO A 38 2.03 0.16 1.56
N VAL A 39 1.28 -0.91 1.32
CA VAL A 39 1.13 -2.07 2.21
C VAL A 39 1.54 -3.31 1.43
N THR A 40 2.83 -3.62 1.51
CA THR A 40 3.46 -4.77 0.86
C THR A 40 3.75 -5.86 1.88
N VAL A 41 4.44 -6.92 1.46
CA VAL A 41 4.97 -7.96 2.37
C VAL A 41 5.81 -7.40 3.53
N TYR A 42 6.38 -6.20 3.40
CA TYR A 42 7.14 -5.55 4.48
C TYR A 42 6.24 -4.93 5.57
N LYS A 43 4.96 -4.72 5.29
CA LYS A 43 3.97 -4.22 6.26
C LYS A 43 3.04 -5.32 6.74
N ILE A 44 2.73 -6.30 5.89
CA ILE A 44 1.99 -7.52 6.24
C ILE A 44 2.85 -8.72 5.81
N PRO A 45 3.72 -9.27 6.68
CA PRO A 45 4.58 -10.42 6.38
C PRO A 45 3.83 -11.63 5.80
N GLY A 46 2.59 -11.84 6.25
CA GLY A 46 1.70 -12.89 5.79
C GLY A 46 1.30 -12.80 4.31
N LEU A 47 1.57 -11.69 3.62
CA LEU A 47 1.41 -11.59 2.16
C LEU A 47 2.50 -12.32 1.38
N ASN A 48 3.58 -12.76 2.03
CA ASN A 48 4.63 -13.52 1.35
C ASN A 48 4.00 -14.73 0.64
N THR A 49 4.38 -14.95 -0.62
CA THR A 49 3.85 -16.00 -1.52
C THR A 49 2.39 -15.85 -2.00
N LEU A 50 1.60 -14.88 -1.50
CA LEU A 50 0.18 -14.73 -1.87
C LEU A 50 -0.08 -13.93 -3.15
N GLY A 51 0.95 -13.29 -3.73
CA GLY A 51 0.85 -12.59 -5.00
C GLY A 51 0.04 -11.29 -4.98
N ILE A 52 -0.24 -10.73 -3.80
CA ILE A 52 -1.00 -9.49 -3.65
C ILE A 52 -0.26 -8.47 -2.77
N SER A 53 -0.56 -7.20 -2.99
CA SER A 53 -0.18 -6.05 -2.16
C SER A 53 -1.26 -4.98 -2.26
N LEU A 54 -1.26 -4.03 -1.34
CA LEU A 54 -2.22 -2.92 -1.33
C LEU A 54 -1.50 -1.57 -1.28
N VAL A 55 -2.20 -0.51 -1.68
CA VAL A 55 -1.75 0.87 -1.53
C VAL A 55 -2.97 1.75 -1.26
N ARG A 56 -2.81 2.76 -0.40
CA ARG A 56 -3.74 3.90 -0.32
C ARG A 56 -3.03 5.12 -0.91
N ILE A 57 -3.75 5.87 -1.73
CA ILE A 57 -3.25 7.12 -2.29
C ILE A 57 -4.20 8.24 -1.89
N ASP A 58 -3.67 9.25 -1.22
CA ASP A 58 -4.39 10.46 -0.84
C ASP A 58 -3.95 11.61 -1.73
N TYR A 59 -4.90 12.43 -2.17
CA TYR A 59 -4.67 13.59 -3.03
C TYR A 59 -5.23 14.86 -2.39
N ALA A 60 -4.42 15.91 -2.35
CA ALA A 60 -4.90 17.27 -2.19
C ALA A 60 -5.52 17.77 -3.51
N ARG A 61 -6.23 18.91 -3.46
CA ARG A 61 -6.79 19.53 -4.67
C ARG A 61 -5.67 19.85 -5.67
N GLY A 62 -5.78 19.32 -6.88
CA GLY A 62 -4.78 19.47 -7.95
C GLY A 62 -3.51 18.63 -7.74
N GLY A 63 -3.46 17.78 -6.72
CA GLY A 63 -2.35 16.86 -6.48
C GLY A 63 -2.24 15.79 -7.56
N VAL A 64 -1.03 15.28 -7.77
CA VAL A 64 -0.71 14.30 -8.82
C VAL A 64 0.17 13.20 -8.25
N ASN A 65 -0.11 11.96 -8.61
CA ASN A 65 0.85 10.86 -8.52
C ASN A 65 1.46 10.77 -9.93
N PRO A 66 2.72 11.23 -10.14
CA PRO A 66 3.28 11.43 -11.47
C PRO A 66 3.25 10.17 -12.34
N PRO A 67 3.41 10.30 -13.68
CA PRO A 67 3.52 9.15 -14.56
C PRO A 67 4.58 8.16 -14.07
N HIS A 68 4.17 6.92 -13.81
CA HIS A 68 5.02 5.85 -13.29
C HIS A 68 4.57 4.47 -13.81
N THR A 69 5.35 3.44 -13.51
CA THR A 69 5.08 2.05 -13.92
C THR A 69 5.35 1.07 -12.79
N HIS A 70 4.59 -0.02 -12.75
CA HIS A 70 4.87 -1.18 -11.91
C HIS A 70 5.43 -2.33 -12.76
N PRO A 71 6.75 -2.57 -12.76
CA PRO A 71 7.38 -3.49 -13.72
C PRO A 71 7.05 -4.98 -13.50
N ARG A 72 6.34 -5.34 -12.42
CA ARG A 72 6.07 -6.73 -12.02
C ARG A 72 4.64 -6.97 -11.52
N ALA A 73 3.74 -6.01 -11.69
CA ALA A 73 2.37 -6.13 -11.21
C ALA A 73 1.41 -5.31 -12.08
N SER A 74 0.18 -5.80 -12.22
CA SER A 74 -0.95 -4.98 -12.64
C SER A 74 -1.58 -4.32 -11.42
N GLU A 75 -2.23 -3.18 -11.61
CA GLU A 75 -2.90 -2.41 -10.55
C GLU A 75 -4.39 -2.29 -10.84
N ILE A 76 -5.22 -2.39 -9.81
CA ILE A 76 -6.64 -2.06 -9.84
C ILE A 76 -6.92 -1.04 -8.74
N LEU A 77 -7.58 0.07 -9.11
CA LEU A 77 -7.87 1.18 -8.21
C LEU A 77 -9.38 1.30 -7.97
N THR A 78 -9.75 1.57 -6.73
CA THR A 78 -11.11 1.98 -6.35
C THR A 78 -11.04 3.36 -5.73
N VAL A 79 -11.80 4.31 -6.27
CA VAL A 79 -11.93 5.65 -5.68
C VAL A 79 -12.91 5.58 -4.53
N LEU A 80 -12.47 5.99 -3.33
CA LEU A 80 -13.29 5.94 -2.13
C LEU A 80 -14.03 7.25 -1.84
N GLU A 81 -13.44 8.39 -2.19
CA GLU A 81 -13.99 9.72 -1.93
C GLU A 81 -13.54 10.70 -3.01
N VAL A 82 -14.40 11.67 -3.32
CA VAL A 82 -14.11 12.82 -4.19
C VAL A 82 -14.63 14.07 -3.48
N PHE A 83 -13.81 15.10 -3.38
CA PHE A 83 -14.24 16.38 -2.82
C PHE A 83 -15.12 17.14 -3.83
N PRO A 84 -16.27 17.70 -3.40
CA PRO A 84 -17.04 18.61 -4.25
C PRO A 84 -16.20 19.82 -4.64
N THR A 85 -16.41 20.30 -5.87
CA THR A 85 -15.65 21.39 -6.51
C THR A 85 -15.76 22.71 -5.80
#